data_AF-A0A940YF43-F1
#
_entry.id   AF-A0A940YF43-F1
#
_cell.length_a   1.000
_cell.length_b   1.000
_cell.length_c   1.000
_cell.angle_alpha   90.00
_cell.angle_beta   90.00
_cell.angle_gamma   90.00
#
_symmetry.space_group_name_H-M   'P 1'
#
loop_
_entity.id
_entity.type
_entity.pdbx_description
1 polymer ?
#
loop_
_entity_poly.entity_id
_entity_poly.type
_entity_poly.pdbx_seq_one_letter_code
_entity_poly.pdbx_strand_id
1 'polypeptide(L)'
;MVWTVQHLITRGGLAYMLLSALGLLLACGFGYWWLEPSTPTLADGLWLAFTTAATVGYGDIVPTTPASRIFSVFVVMLGFGMLSLITAAIATAWVETEERRLEREFLHEIRREMAAMRQEVQALREDLARARGAGDEPPPG
;
A
#
# COMPACT_ATOMS: atom_id res chain seq x y z
N MET A 1 -7.75 6.81 -19.71
CA MET A 1 -6.61 7.37 -18.95
C MET A 1 -6.62 7.00 -17.47
N VAL A 2 -7.77 7.04 -16.78
CA VAL A 2 -7.90 6.58 -15.36
C VAL A 2 -7.68 5.06 -15.19
N TRP A 3 -8.00 4.26 -16.22
CA TRP A 3 -7.90 2.80 -16.18
C TRP A 3 -6.46 2.25 -16.11
N THR A 4 -5.49 2.94 -16.72
CA THR A 4 -4.07 2.56 -16.66
C THR A 4 -3.49 2.75 -15.25
N VAL A 5 -4.05 3.70 -14.50
CA VAL A 5 -3.66 4.01 -13.12
C VAL A 5 -4.23 2.97 -12.14
N GLN A 6 -5.43 2.44 -12.39
CA GLN A 6 -6.04 1.41 -11.54
C GLN A 6 -5.35 0.04 -11.63
N HIS A 7 -4.86 -0.34 -12.82
CA HIS A 7 -4.17 -1.64 -12.95
C HIS A 7 -2.82 -1.65 -12.21
N LEU A 8 -2.24 -0.47 -11.96
CA LEU A 8 -0.99 -0.31 -11.21
C LEU A 8 -1.13 -0.59 -9.71
N ILE A 9 -2.34 -0.71 -9.15
CA ILE A 9 -2.58 -0.63 -7.70
C ILE A 9 -2.85 -2.01 -7.07
N THR A 10 -3.26 -3.03 -7.82
CA THR A 10 -3.71 -4.30 -7.23
C THR A 10 -2.63 -5.39 -7.22
N ARG A 11 -2.18 -5.71 -6.00
CA ARG A 11 -1.37 -6.87 -5.57
C ARG A 11 0.10 -6.98 -6.04
N GLY A 12 0.51 -6.29 -7.11
CA GLY A 12 1.92 -6.12 -7.52
C GLY A 12 2.38 -4.66 -7.61
N GLY A 13 1.55 -3.73 -7.15
CA GLY A 13 1.64 -2.31 -7.50
C GLY A 13 2.87 -1.59 -6.99
N LEU A 14 3.25 -1.81 -5.73
CA LEU A 14 4.45 -1.20 -5.15
C LEU A 14 5.72 -1.61 -5.92
N ALA A 15 5.86 -2.89 -6.26
CA ALA A 15 7.01 -3.36 -7.04
C ALA A 15 7.03 -2.74 -8.44
N TYR A 16 5.87 -2.64 -9.10
CA TYR A 16 5.78 -1.98 -10.41
C TYR A 16 6.10 -0.48 -10.33
N MET A 17 5.62 0.23 -9.29
CA MET A 17 5.96 1.63 -9.04
C MET A 17 7.47 1.79 -8.78
N LEU A 18 8.08 0.93 -7.99
CA LEU A 18 9.53 0.99 -7.75
C LEU A 18 10.33 0.70 -9.03
N LEU A 19 9.90 -0.26 -9.85
CA LEU A 19 10.52 -0.54 -11.14
C LEU A 19 10.34 0.60 -12.14
N SER A 20 9.18 1.24 -12.18
CA SER A 20 8.95 2.41 -13.04
C SER A 20 9.73 3.62 -12.57
N ALA A 21 9.87 3.83 -11.24
CA ALA A 21 10.74 4.86 -10.68
C ALA A 21 12.20 4.64 -11.08
N LEU A 22 12.68 3.40 -10.96
CA LEU A 22 14.03 3.03 -11.36
C LEU A 22 14.24 3.22 -12.86
N GLY A 23 13.30 2.78 -13.69
CA GLY A 23 13.35 2.97 -15.14
C GLY A 23 13.36 4.45 -15.55
N LEU A 24 12.52 5.27 -14.91
CA LEU A 24 12.48 6.70 -15.13
C LEU A 24 13.80 7.36 -14.71
N LEU A 25 14.36 6.96 -13.57
CA LEU A 25 15.63 7.48 -13.08
C LEU A 25 16.78 7.12 -14.02
N LEU A 26 16.82 5.89 -14.53
CA LEU A 26 17.80 5.47 -15.54
C LEU A 26 17.66 6.28 -16.83
N ALA A 27 16.43 6.50 -17.31
CA ALA A 27 16.17 7.30 -18.50
C ALA A 27 16.57 8.78 -18.29
N CYS A 28 16.27 9.36 -17.13
CA CYS A 28 16.69 10.72 -16.78
C CYS A 28 18.20 10.84 -16.64
N GLY A 29 18.86 9.85 -16.03
CA GLY A 29 20.32 9.83 -15.91
C GLY A 29 21.03 9.74 -17.25
N PHE A 30 20.51 8.90 -18.16
CA PHE A 30 20.97 8.87 -19.55
C PHE A 30 20.72 10.21 -20.26
N GLY A 31 19.56 10.83 -20.04
CA GLY A 31 19.25 12.16 -20.57
C GLY A 31 20.24 13.23 -20.12
N TYR A 32 20.60 13.26 -18.84
CA TYR A 32 21.62 14.17 -18.34
C TYR A 32 23.00 13.87 -18.93
N TRP A 33 23.42 12.61 -18.95
CA TRP A 33 24.70 12.22 -19.56
C TRP A 33 24.80 12.66 -21.04
N TRP A 34 23.68 12.66 -21.76
CA TRP A 34 23.63 13.12 -23.16
C TRP A 34 23.59 14.65 -23.31
N LEU A 35 22.81 15.35 -22.47
CA LEU A 35 22.54 16.78 -22.61
C LEU A 35 23.55 17.67 -21.87
N GLU A 36 24.26 17.12 -20.89
CA GLU A 36 25.13 17.88 -19.99
C GLU A 36 26.61 17.47 -20.17
N PRO A 37 27.45 18.36 -20.72
CA PRO A 37 28.87 18.09 -20.89
C PRO A 37 29.62 17.90 -19.56
N SER A 38 29.08 18.45 -18.47
CA SER A 38 29.66 18.40 -17.13
C SER A 38 29.50 17.04 -16.43
N THR A 39 28.74 16.11 -17.01
CA THR A 39 28.59 14.72 -16.51
C THR A 39 29.36 13.75 -17.42
N PRO A 40 30.67 13.56 -17.22
CA PRO A 40 31.50 12.75 -18.12
C PRO A 40 31.15 11.27 -18.09
N THR A 41 30.64 10.76 -16.97
CA THR A 41 30.22 9.36 -16.84
C THR A 41 28.70 9.22 -16.71
N LEU A 42 28.17 8.05 -17.09
CA LEU A 42 26.75 7.73 -16.87
C LEU A 42 26.38 7.77 -15.39
N ALA A 43 27.33 7.44 -14.50
CA ALA A 43 27.13 7.50 -13.06
C ALA A 43 26.88 8.94 -12.58
N ASP A 44 27.60 9.92 -13.12
CA ASP A 44 27.40 11.34 -12.80
C ASP A 44 26.03 11.83 -13.28
N GLY A 45 25.60 11.38 -14.47
CA GLY A 45 24.25 11.65 -14.98
C GLY A 45 23.15 11.05 -14.11
N LEU A 46 23.33 9.79 -13.66
CA LEU A 46 22.41 9.12 -12.73
C LEU A 46 22.36 9.81 -11.36
N TRP A 47 23.50 10.26 -10.86
CA TRP A 47 23.60 11.00 -9.61
C TRP A 47 22.86 12.34 -9.70
N LEU A 48 23.07 13.09 -10.79
CA LEU A 48 22.35 14.34 -11.05
C LEU A 48 20.83 14.10 -11.17
N ALA A 49 20.42 13.04 -11.87
CA ALA A 49 19.01 12.66 -11.97
C ALA A 49 18.41 12.32 -10.60
N PHE A 50 19.12 11.53 -9.79
CA PHE A 50 18.66 11.12 -8.47
C PHE A 50 18.51 12.32 -7.52
N THR A 51 19.54 13.15 -7.40
CA THR A 51 19.53 14.31 -6.50
C THR A 51 18.49 15.36 -6.92
N THR A 52 18.25 15.52 -8.23
CA THR A 52 17.23 16.42 -8.78
C THR A 52 15.81 15.86 -8.57
N ALA A 53 15.58 14.58 -8.89
CA ALA A 53 14.27 13.93 -8.73
C ALA A 53 13.87 13.82 -7.25
N ALA A 54 14.85 13.61 -6.36
CA ALA A 54 14.66 13.63 -4.92
C ALA A 54 14.50 15.04 -4.34
N THR A 55 14.62 16.09 -5.15
CA THR A 55 14.57 17.51 -4.74
C THR A 55 15.62 17.90 -3.70
N VAL A 56 16.72 17.15 -3.61
CA VAL A 56 17.84 17.42 -2.68
C VAL A 56 18.76 18.50 -3.25
N GLY A 57 19.21 18.32 -4.50
CA GLY A 57 20.01 19.30 -5.23
C GLY A 57 21.27 19.77 -4.48
N TYR A 58 22.21 18.85 -4.19
CA TYR A 58 23.45 19.19 -3.47
C TYR A 58 24.28 20.30 -4.14
N GLY A 59 24.16 20.46 -5.45
CA GLY A 59 24.84 21.51 -6.21
C GLY A 59 26.30 21.21 -6.55
N ASP A 60 26.73 19.97 -6.31
CA ASP A 60 28.03 19.43 -6.71
C ASP A 60 28.12 19.23 -8.23
N ILE A 61 27.05 18.76 -8.84
CA ILE A 61 26.86 18.69 -10.29
C ILE A 61 25.56 19.44 -10.60
N VAL A 62 25.60 20.33 -11.59
CA VAL A 62 24.45 21.16 -11.98
C VAL A 62 24.30 21.25 -13.50
N PRO A 63 23.07 21.37 -14.01
CA PRO A 63 22.82 21.58 -15.43
C PRO A 63 23.35 22.96 -15.89
N THR A 64 24.37 22.95 -16.76
CA THR A 64 24.99 24.18 -17.29
C THR A 64 24.36 24.62 -18.61
N THR A 65 23.85 23.68 -19.42
CA THR A 65 23.28 24.00 -20.73
C THR A 65 21.81 24.43 -20.64
N PRO A 66 21.32 25.30 -21.55
CA PRO A 66 19.89 25.67 -21.57
C PRO A 66 18.97 24.46 -21.72
N ALA A 67 19.38 23.47 -22.52
CA ALA A 67 18.63 22.25 -22.75
C ALA A 67 18.54 21.38 -21.47
N SER A 68 19.66 21.17 -20.76
CA SER A 68 19.67 20.38 -19.52
C SER A 68 18.90 21.09 -18.39
N ARG A 69 18.88 22.43 -18.37
CA ARG A 69 18.07 23.21 -17.42
C ARG A 69 16.57 23.04 -17.66
N ILE A 70 16.10 23.16 -18.90
CA ILE A 70 14.69 22.92 -19.25
C ILE A 70 14.31 21.47 -18.92
N PHE A 71 15.18 20.51 -19.26
CA PHE A 71 15.00 19.11 -18.91
C PHE A 71 14.83 18.91 -17.39
N SER A 72 15.64 19.60 -16.59
CA SER A 72 15.58 19.52 -15.12
C SER A 72 14.24 19.94 -14.54
N VAL A 73 13.56 20.91 -15.14
CA VAL A 73 12.20 21.30 -14.71
C VAL A 73 11.24 20.12 -14.81
N PHE A 74 11.31 19.36 -15.91
CA PHE A 74 10.49 18.17 -16.10
C PHE A 74 10.88 17.04 -15.14
N VAL A 75 12.18 16.85 -14.89
CA VAL A 75 12.69 15.84 -13.93
C VAL A 75 12.17 16.13 -12.53
N VAL A 76 12.17 17.39 -12.09
CA VAL A 76 11.62 17.78 -10.77
C VAL A 76 10.13 17.48 -10.68
N MET A 77 9.34 17.84 -11.71
CA MET A 77 7.90 17.54 -11.73
C MET A 77 7.62 16.04 -11.66
N LEU A 78 8.37 15.24 -12.43
CA LEU A 78 8.23 13.79 -12.44
C LEU A 78 8.67 13.15 -11.11
N GLY A 79 9.81 13.58 -10.56
CA GLY A 79 10.32 13.10 -9.29
C GLY A 79 9.35 13.37 -8.14
N PHE A 80 8.80 14.58 -8.07
CA PHE A 80 7.78 14.94 -7.10
C PHE A 80 6.52 14.08 -7.22
N GLY A 81 6.01 13.88 -8.44
CA GLY A 81 4.86 13.01 -8.69
C GLY A 81 5.11 11.57 -8.25
N MET A 82 6.31 11.06 -8.49
CA MET A 82 6.69 9.69 -8.13
C MET A 82 6.80 9.50 -6.62
N LEU A 83 7.45 10.43 -5.92
CA LEU A 83 7.56 10.41 -4.46
C LEU A 83 6.18 10.49 -3.79
N SER A 84 5.29 11.33 -4.31
CA SER A 84 3.91 11.43 -3.83
C SER A 84 3.16 10.11 -3.99
N LEU A 85 3.28 9.44 -5.15
CA LEU A 85 2.61 8.17 -5.40
C LEU A 85 3.15 7.04 -4.49
N ILE A 86 4.47 6.96 -4.30
CA ILE A 86 5.09 5.99 -3.38
C ILE A 86 4.58 6.21 -1.95
N THR A 87 4.53 7.46 -1.50
CA THR A 87 4.03 7.82 -0.17
C THR A 87 2.56 7.40 0.00
N ALA A 88 1.71 7.71 -0.97
CA ALA A 88 0.31 7.31 -0.96
C ALA A 88 0.12 5.79 -0.95
N ALA A 89 0.95 5.07 -1.71
CA ALA A 89 0.89 3.61 -1.78
C ALA A 89 1.30 2.95 -0.45
N ILE A 90 2.32 3.49 0.23
CA ILE A 90 2.72 3.05 1.58
C ILE A 90 1.58 3.30 2.58
N ALA A 91 1.00 4.50 2.58
CA ALA A 91 -0.12 4.84 3.46
C ALA A 91 -1.32 3.91 3.22
N THR A 92 -1.64 3.62 1.97
CA THR A 92 -2.73 2.70 1.60
C THR A 92 -2.45 1.27 2.10
N ALA A 93 -1.21 0.79 1.97
CA ALA A 93 -0.82 -0.53 2.46
C ALA A 93 -0.95 -0.65 3.99
N TRP A 94 -0.63 0.43 4.72
CA TRP A 94 -0.82 0.47 6.18
C TRP A 94 -2.30 0.46 6.55
N VAL A 95 -3.12 1.30 5.92
CA VAL A 95 -4.56 1.37 6.16
C VAL A 95 -5.23 0.02 5.86
N GLU A 96 -4.91 -0.62 4.72
CA GLU A 96 -5.47 -1.93 4.36
C GLU A 96 -5.10 -3.02 5.39
N THR A 97 -3.89 -2.95 5.96
CA THR A 97 -3.43 -3.90 6.98
C THR A 97 -4.22 -3.73 8.28
N GLU A 98 -4.45 -2.49 8.71
CA GLU A 98 -5.24 -2.15 9.89
C GLU A 98 -6.73 -2.50 9.71
N GLU A 99 -7.33 -2.14 8.57
CA GLU A 99 -8.73 -2.50 8.26
C GLU A 99 -8.94 -4.02 8.29
N ARG A 100 -8.04 -4.79 7.66
CA ARG A 100 -8.10 -6.26 7.70
C ARG A 100 -7.92 -6.83 9.09
N ARG A 101 -7.19 -6.13 9.97
CA ARG A 101 -7.00 -6.56 11.36
C ARG A 101 -8.28 -6.32 12.15
N LEU A 102 -8.88 -5.12 12.05
CA LEU A 102 -10.15 -4.76 12.67
C LEU A 102 -11.30 -5.67 12.21
N GLU A 103 -11.42 -5.91 10.90
CA GLU A 103 -12.45 -6.81 10.36
C GLU A 103 -12.29 -8.22 10.92
N ARG A 104 -11.04 -8.72 11.01
CA ARG A 104 -10.77 -10.02 11.63
C ARG A 104 -11.18 -10.02 13.10
N GLU A 105 -10.77 -9.04 13.90
CA GLU A 105 -11.11 -8.96 15.33
C GLU A 105 -12.64 -8.93 15.54
N PHE A 106 -13.35 -8.10 14.77
CA PHE A 106 -14.81 -7.99 14.81
C PHE A 106 -15.52 -9.31 14.44
N LEU A 107 -15.06 -9.98 13.38
CA LEU A 107 -15.61 -11.28 12.99
C LEU A 107 -15.34 -12.37 14.05
N HIS A 108 -14.22 -12.31 14.77
CA HIS A 108 -13.96 -13.23 15.88
C HIS A 108 -14.91 -12.99 17.05
N GLU A 109 -15.24 -11.74 17.35
CA GLU A 109 -16.16 -11.37 18.43
C GLU A 109 -17.59 -11.83 18.13
N ILE A 110 -18.13 -11.50 16.94
CA ILE A 110 -19.46 -11.98 16.51
C ILE A 110 -19.55 -13.51 16.57
N ARG A 111 -18.50 -14.22 16.11
CA ARG A 111 -18.49 -15.69 16.15
C ARG A 111 -18.50 -16.22 17.58
N ARG A 112 -17.82 -15.56 18.53
CA ARG A 112 -17.83 -15.94 19.95
C ARG A 112 -19.21 -15.75 20.56
N GLU A 113 -19.84 -14.60 20.34
CA GLU A 113 -21.19 -14.34 20.85
C GLU A 113 -22.22 -15.34 20.31
N MET A 114 -22.17 -15.61 19.00
CA MET A 114 -23.02 -16.62 18.36
C MET A 114 -22.81 -18.02 18.94
N ALA A 115 -21.57 -18.38 19.31
CA ALA A 115 -21.28 -19.66 19.95
C ALA A 115 -21.84 -19.72 21.37
N ALA A 116 -21.68 -18.65 22.16
CA ALA A 116 -22.22 -18.55 23.52
C ALA A 116 -23.76 -18.62 23.53
N MET A 117 -24.42 -17.84 22.66
CA MET A 117 -25.88 -17.84 22.57
C MET A 117 -26.42 -19.21 22.13
N ARG A 118 -25.73 -19.91 21.22
CA ARG A 118 -26.09 -21.28 20.84
C ARG A 118 -25.99 -22.26 22.01
N GLN A 119 -24.99 -22.11 22.87
CA GLN A 119 -24.82 -22.95 24.06
C GLN A 119 -25.95 -22.70 25.07
N GLU A 120 -26.31 -21.45 25.33
CA GLU A 120 -27.42 -21.09 26.22
C GLU A 120 -28.76 -21.68 25.73
N VAL A 121 -29.03 -21.56 24.41
CA VAL A 121 -30.23 -22.14 23.80
C VAL A 121 -30.25 -23.67 23.95
N GLN A 122 -29.11 -24.35 23.84
CA GLN A 122 -29.03 -25.80 24.04
C GLN A 122 -29.27 -26.18 25.51
N ALA A 123 -28.64 -25.50 26.46
CA ALA A 123 -28.81 -25.76 27.89
C ALA A 123 -30.28 -25.59 28.34
N LEU A 124 -30.94 -24.51 27.92
CA LEU A 124 -32.36 -24.28 28.21
C LEU A 124 -33.27 -25.36 27.62
N ARG A 125 -32.97 -25.84 26.41
CA ARG A 125 -33.71 -26.94 25.79
C ARG A 125 -33.58 -28.24 26.58
N GLU A 126 -32.39 -28.53 27.11
CA GLU A 126 -32.16 -29.70 27.94
C GLU A 126 -32.88 -29.62 29.30
N ASP A 127 -32.87 -28.45 29.94
CA ASP A 127 -33.59 -28.22 31.20
C ASP A 127 -35.11 -28.38 31.01
N LEU A 128 -35.66 -27.84 29.93
CA LEU A 128 -37.08 -28.04 29.56
C LEU A 128 -37.41 -29.51 29.30
N ALA A 129 -36.52 -30.26 28.64
CA ALA A 129 -36.70 -31.70 28.41
C ALA A 129 -36.73 -32.49 29.73
N ARG A 130 -35.85 -32.15 30.69
CA ARG A 130 -35.85 -32.75 32.03
C ARG A 130 -37.12 -32.42 32.82
N ALA A 131 -37.55 -31.16 32.82
CA ALA A 131 -38.77 -30.75 33.51
C ALA A 131 -40.03 -31.41 32.93
N ARG A 132 -40.09 -31.58 31.60
CA ARG A 132 -41.20 -32.26 30.93
C ARG A 132 -41.23 -33.76 31.22
N GLY A 133 -40.07 -34.41 31.28
CA GLY A 133 -39.97 -35.84 31.62
C GLY A 133 -40.35 -36.15 33.07
N ALA A 134 -40.10 -35.23 34.02
CA ALA A 134 -40.50 -35.38 35.42
C ALA A 134 -42.00 -35.15 35.67
N GLY A 135 -42.70 -34.46 34.77
CA GLY A 135 -44.14 -34.20 34.87
C GLY A 135 -45.04 -35.34 34.38
N ASP A 136 -44.48 -36.36 33.71
CA ASP A 136 -45.21 -37.53 33.18
C ASP A 136 -45.21 -38.73 34.15
N GLU A 137 -44.58 -38.62 35.34
CA GLU A 137 -44.65 -39.65 36.38
C GLU A 137 -45.99 -39.53 37.13
N PRO A 138 -46.89 -40.54 37.06
CA PRO A 138 -48.21 -40.46 37.69
C PRO A 138 -48.05 -40.41 39.22
N PRO A 139 -48.92 -39.67 39.92
CA PRO A 139 -48.84 -39.55 41.38
C PRO A 139 -48.90 -40.94 42.01
N PRO A 140 -48.04 -41.23 43.01
CA PRO A 140 -48.11 -42.50 43.73
C PRO A 140 -49.48 -42.59 44.39
N GLY A 141 -50.28 -43.55 43.92
CA GLY A 141 -51.61 -43.86 44.45
C GLY A 141 -51.57 -44.45 45.84
#